data_AF-A0A1G9X7R0-F1
#
_entry.id   AF-A0A1G9X7R0-F1
#
_cell.length_a   1.000
_cell.length_b   1.000
_cell.length_c   1.000
_cell.angle_alpha   90.00
_cell.angle_beta   90.00
_cell.angle_gamma   90.00
#
_symmetry.space_group_name_H-M   'P 1'
#
loop_
_entity.id
_entity.type
_entity.pdbx_description
1 polymer ?
#
loop_
_entity_poly.entity_id
_entity_poly.type
_entity_poly.pdbx_seq_one_letter_code
_entity_poly.pdbx_strand_id
1 'polypeptide(L)'
;MNFKNTLTAGLIISLIGLLFLIKSATFGYSMAVSWLSDFGDGGANPSDYNTILKSYITIFVILGSLLFAFGLFFISFSFIKLCEMKGVDKL
;
A
#
# COMPACT_ATOMS: atom_id res chain seq x y z
N MET A 1 -15.68 12.83 14.35
CA MET A 1 -15.06 11.49 14.16
C MET A 1 -14.35 11.14 15.46
N ASN A 2 -14.64 9.99 16.08
CA ASN A 2 -14.03 9.60 17.36
C ASN A 2 -12.53 9.37 17.20
N PHE A 3 -11.71 9.88 18.14
CA PHE A 3 -10.25 9.74 18.13
C PHE A 3 -9.81 8.28 17.92
N LYS A 4 -10.45 7.34 18.63
CA LYS A 4 -10.22 5.90 18.50
C LYS A 4 -10.45 5.41 17.06
N ASN A 5 -11.48 5.91 16.38
CA ASN A 5 -11.81 5.49 15.02
C ASN A 5 -10.76 5.98 14.01
N THR A 6 -10.22 7.18 14.19
CA THR A 6 -9.14 7.72 13.34
C THR A 6 -7.84 6.93 13.52
N LEU A 7 -7.49 6.59 14.75
CA LEU A 7 -6.31 5.76 15.04
C LEU A 7 -6.44 4.35 14.46
N THR A 8 -7.60 3.70 14.66
CA THR A 8 -7.87 2.37 14.10
C THR A 8 -7.85 2.38 12.57
N ALA A 9 -8.41 3.40 11.94
CA ALA A 9 -8.35 3.55 10.48
C ALA A 9 -6.90 3.70 9.99
N GLY A 10 -6.09 4.54 10.65
CA GLY A 10 -4.67 4.70 10.31
C GLY A 10 -3.88 3.41 10.42
N LEU A 11 -4.12 2.61 11.46
CA LEU A 11 -3.50 1.29 11.65
C LEU A 11 -3.90 0.30 10.55
N ILE A 12 -5.19 0.23 10.21
CA ILE A 12 -5.69 -0.66 9.16
C ILE A 12 -5.07 -0.27 7.80
N ILE A 13 -5.09 1.03 7.46
CA ILE A 13 -4.53 1.52 6.20
C ILE A 13 -3.02 1.23 6.13
N SER A 14 -2.29 1.43 7.23
CA SER A 14 -0.87 1.12 7.30
C SER A 14 -0.60 -0.38 7.12
N LEU A 15 -1.36 -1.25 7.79
CA LEU A 15 -1.24 -2.70 7.62
C LEU A 15 -1.52 -3.16 6.19
N ILE A 16 -2.54 -2.59 5.54
CA ILE A 16 -2.87 -2.88 4.14
C ILE A 16 -1.73 -2.40 3.22
N GLY A 17 -1.22 -1.18 3.42
CA GLY A 17 -0.08 -0.66 2.65
C GLY A 17 1.17 -1.53 2.78
N LEU A 18 1.45 -2.00 4.00
CA LEU A 18 2.57 -2.93 4.27
C LEU A 18 2.36 -4.29 3.59
N LEU A 19 1.14 -4.83 3.63
CA LEU A 19 0.80 -6.08 2.93
C LEU A 19 1.05 -5.95 1.42
N PHE A 20 0.64 -4.83 0.82
CA PHE A 20 0.86 -4.54 -0.60
C PHE A 20 2.35 -4.47 -0.94
N LEU A 21 3.18 -3.89 -0.08
CA LEU A 21 4.63 -3.85 -0.27
C LEU A 21 5.24 -5.26 -0.25
N ILE A 22 4.93 -6.07 0.75
CA ILE A 22 5.51 -7.41 0.94
C ILE A 22 5.04 -8.37 -0.16
N LYS A 23 3.79 -8.24 -0.63
CA LYS A 23 3.18 -9.12 -1.63
C LYS A 23 3.17 -8.54 -3.04
N SER A 24 3.83 -7.41 -3.27
CA SER A 24 3.91 -6.73 -4.57
C SER A 24 4.41 -7.64 -5.69
N ALA A 25 5.41 -8.47 -5.43
CA ALA A 25 5.94 -9.45 -6.38
C ALA A 25 4.89 -10.51 -6.77
N THR A 26 4.16 -11.05 -5.79
CA THR A 26 3.11 -12.06 -6.02
C THR A 26 1.94 -11.47 -6.81
N PHE A 27 1.50 -10.26 -6.46
CA PHE A 27 0.42 -9.58 -7.18
C PHE A 27 0.84 -9.19 -8.60
N GLY A 28 2.06 -8.67 -8.75
CA GLY A 28 2.62 -8.33 -10.06
C GLY A 28 2.75 -9.56 -10.97
N TYR A 29 3.19 -10.69 -10.41
CA TYR A 29 3.24 -11.96 -11.13
C TYR A 29 1.84 -12.43 -11.56
N SER A 30 0.86 -12.41 -10.66
CA SER A 30 -0.51 -12.81 -10.98
C SER A 30 -1.12 -11.96 -12.10
N MET A 31 -0.87 -10.65 -12.10
CA MET A 31 -1.34 -9.76 -13.16
C MET A 31 -0.58 -9.97 -14.47
N ALA A 32 0.73 -10.19 -14.43
CA ALA A 32 1.51 -10.49 -15.63
C ALA A 32 1.08 -11.81 -16.30
N VAL A 33 0.78 -12.83 -15.50
CA VAL A 33 0.26 -14.12 -15.99
C VAL A 33 -1.14 -13.96 -16.60
N SER A 34 -2.02 -13.21 -15.95
CA SER A 34 -3.35 -12.92 -16.50
C SER A 34 -3.28 -12.10 -17.79
N TRP A 35 -2.36 -11.13 -17.85
CA TRP A 35 -2.10 -10.38 -19.08
C TRP A 35 -1.61 -11.30 -20.21
N LEU A 36 -0.72 -12.24 -19.90
CA LEU A 36 -0.21 -13.22 -20.87
C LEU A 36 -1.32 -14.16 -21.37
N SER A 37 -2.24 -14.59 -20.50
CA SER A 37 -3.37 -15.43 -20.92
C SER A 37 -4.36 -14.68 -21.82
N ASP A 38 -4.57 -13.38 -21.59
CA ASP A 38 -5.47 -12.55 -22.39
C ASP A 38 -4.85 -12.14 -23.75
N PHE A 39 -3.52 -12.07 -23.84
CA PHE A 39 -2.82 -11.78 -25.09
C PHE A 39 -2.85 -12.94 -26.11
N GLY A 40 -3.30 -14.13 -25.70
CA GLY A 40 -3.36 -15.33 -26.52
C GLY A 40 -1.99 -15.94 -26.78
N ASP A 41 -1.96 -17.20 -27.25
CA ASP A 41 -0.77 -18.02 -27.55
C ASP A 41 0.22 -17.41 -28.57
N GLY A 42 0.03 -16.15 -28.98
CA GLY A 42 0.87 -15.38 -29.89
C GLY A 42 2.19 -14.93 -29.25
N GLY A 43 3.04 -15.88 -28.85
CA GLY A 43 4.49 -15.71 -28.77
C GLY A 43 4.99 -14.40 -28.16
N ALA A 44 4.44 -13.97 -27.01
CA ALA A 44 4.96 -12.80 -26.31
C ALA A 44 6.45 -13.03 -26.01
N ASN A 45 7.31 -12.16 -26.54
CA ASN A 45 8.74 -12.29 -26.32
C ASN A 45 9.03 -12.21 -24.81
N PRO A 46 9.97 -13.01 -24.27
CA PRO A 46 10.31 -12.98 -22.84
C PRO A 46 10.71 -11.58 -22.33
N SER A 47 11.22 -10.74 -23.23
CA SER A 47 11.50 -9.30 -23.01
C SER A 47 10.24 -8.52 -22.58
N ASP A 48 9.13 -8.73 -23.29
CA ASP A 48 7.92 -7.94 -23.12
C ASP A 48 7.21 -8.37 -21.83
N TYR A 49 7.16 -9.68 -21.59
CA TYR A 49 6.66 -10.23 -20.33
C TYR A 49 7.42 -9.69 -19.11
N ASN A 50 8.76 -9.67 -19.15
CA ASN A 50 9.57 -9.15 -18.05
C ASN A 50 9.35 -7.65 -17.81
N THR A 51 9.16 -6.88 -18.88
CA THR A 51 8.86 -5.44 -18.79
C THR A 51 7.52 -5.20 -18.11
N ILE A 52 6.49 -5.94 -18.51
CA ILE A 52 5.14 -5.83 -17.95
C ILE A 52 5.09 -6.31 -16.50
N LEU A 53 5.76 -7.43 -16.20
CA LEU A 53 5.91 -7.94 -14.84
C LEU A 53 6.54 -6.90 -13.92
N LYS A 54 7.67 -6.31 -14.32
CA LYS A 54 8.33 -5.24 -13.54
C LYS A 54 7.44 -4.02 -13.37
N SER A 55 6.68 -3.65 -14.40
CA SER A 55 5.72 -2.54 -14.34
C SER A 55 4.64 -2.80 -13.28
N TYR A 56 3.99 -3.97 -13.32
CA TYR A 56 2.97 -4.31 -12.31
C TYR A 56 3.54 -4.37 -10.89
N ILE A 57 4.70 -4.99 -10.69
CA ILE A 57 5.37 -5.01 -9.38
C ILE A 57 5.61 -3.59 -8.88
N THR A 58 6.13 -2.71 -9.75
CA THR A 58 6.42 -1.32 -9.41
C THR A 58 5.16 -0.55 -9.02
N ILE A 59 4.06 -0.74 -9.74
CA ILE A 59 2.76 -0.11 -9.41
C ILE A 59 2.28 -0.55 -8.03
N PHE A 60 2.34 -1.84 -7.70
CA PHE A 60 1.96 -2.33 -6.37
C PHE A 60 2.88 -1.80 -5.27
N VAL A 61 4.18 -1.66 -5.54
CA VAL A 61 5.13 -1.04 -4.61
C VAL A 61 4.78 0.43 -4.38
N ILE A 62 4.52 1.21 -5.42
CA ILE A 62 4.18 2.64 -5.31
C ILE A 62 2.87 2.82 -4.52
N LEU A 63 1.83 2.06 -4.87
CA LEU A 63 0.55 2.10 -4.16
C LEU A 63 0.70 1.69 -2.70
N GLY A 64 1.39 0.59 -2.42
CA GLY A 64 1.67 0.13 -1.06
C GLY A 64 2.45 1.17 -0.25
N SER A 65 3.44 1.81 -0.86
CA SER A 65 4.25 2.88 -0.25
C SER A 65 3.39 4.08 0.13
N LEU A 66 2.52 4.54 -0.79
CA LEU A 66 1.62 5.66 -0.57
C LEU A 66 0.63 5.34 0.56
N LEU A 67 -0.05 4.19 0.50
CA LEU A 67 -0.99 3.78 1.56
C LEU A 67 -0.28 3.67 2.92
N PHE A 68 0.92 3.10 2.95
CA PHE A 68 1.70 2.97 4.18
C PHE A 68 2.09 4.33 4.76
N ALA A 69 2.56 5.26 3.93
CA ALA A 69 2.91 6.62 4.32
C ALA A 69 1.70 7.40 4.84
N PHE A 70 0.54 7.29 4.17
CA PHE A 70 -0.69 7.91 4.65
C PHE A 70 -1.16 7.30 5.98
N GLY A 71 -1.09 5.98 6.14
CA GLY A 71 -1.41 5.32 7.40
C GLY A 71 -0.56 5.83 8.56
N LEU A 72 0.76 5.91 8.35
CA LEU A 72 1.71 6.48 9.32
C LEU A 72 1.44 7.95 9.63
N PHE A 73 1.07 8.74 8.62
CA PHE A 73 0.71 10.14 8.81
C PHE A 73 -0.50 10.29 9.73
N PHE A 74 -1.57 9.52 9.52
CA PHE A 74 -2.76 9.56 10.38
C PHE A 74 -2.48 9.10 11.82
N ILE A 75 -1.63 8.08 11.99
CA ILE A 75 -1.19 7.62 13.32
C ILE A 75 -0.41 8.75 14.01
N SER A 76 0.56 9.34 13.32
CA SER A 76 1.39 10.43 13.86
C SER A 76 0.57 11.65 14.24
N PHE A 77 -0.35 12.07 13.37
CA PHE A 77 -1.28 13.17 13.64
C PHE A 77 -2.16 12.90 14.87
N SER A 78 -2.65 11.65 14.99
CA SER A 78 -3.44 11.23 16.15
C SER A 78 -2.61 11.28 17.45
N PHE A 79 -1.36 10.84 17.41
CA PHE A 79 -0.46 10.93 18.57
C PHE A 79 -0.17 12.37 19.00
N ILE A 80 0.08 13.29 18.06
CA ILE A 80 0.30 14.71 18.37
C ILE A 80 -0.93 15.31 19.05
N LYS A 81 -2.12 15.07 18.50
CA LYS A 81 -3.40 15.49 19.09
C LYS A 81 -3.62 14.96 20.52
N LEU A 82 -3.21 13.72 20.81
CA LEU A 82 -3.28 13.17 22.17
C LEU A 82 -2.33 13.90 23.13
N CYS A 83 -1.10 14.17 22.70
CA CYS A 83 -0.12 14.88 23.51
C CYS A 83 -0.57 16.30 23.84
N GLU A 84 -1.15 17.02 22.88
CA GLU A 84 -1.73 18.35 23.12
C GLU A 84 -2.85 18.30 24.16
N MET A 85 -3.81 17.37 24.05
CA MET A 85 -4.91 17.25 25.03
C MET A 85 -4.39 16.93 26.44
N LYS A 86 -3.40 16.04 26.56
CA LYS A 86 -2.77 15.73 27.85
C LYS A 86 -1.96 16.89 28.44
N GLY A 87 -1.50 17.82 27.62
CA GLY A 87 -0.79 19.03 28.06
C GLY A 87 -1.73 20.10 28.61
N VAL A 88 -2.96 20.18 28.06
CA VAL A 88 -4.00 21.12 28.50
C VAL A 88 -4.58 20.72 29.87
N ASP A 89 -4.69 19.42 30.17
CA ASP A 89 -5.19 18.93 31.49
C ASP A 89 -4.25 19.26 32.68
N LYS A 90 -3.08 19.87 32.45
CA LYS A 90 -2.10 20.20 33.49
C LYS A 90 -1.94 21.71 33.75
N LEU A 91 -2.77 22.56 33.13
CA LEU A 91 -2.84 24.01 33.35
C LEU A 91 -4.18 24.37 33.99
#